data_AF-A0A3A9GI91-F1
#
_entry.id   AF-A0A3A9GI91-F1
#
_cell.length_a   1.000
_cell.length_b   1.000
_cell.length_c   1.000
_cell.angle_alpha   90.00
_cell.angle_beta   90.00
_cell.angle_gamma   90.00
#
_symmetry.space_group_name_H-M   'P 1'
#
loop_
_entity.id
_entity.type
_entity.pdbx_description
1 polymer ?
#
loop_
_entity_poly.entity_id
_entity_poly.type
_entity_poly.pdbx_seq_one_letter_code
_entity_poly.pdbx_strand_id
1 'polypeptide(L)'
;MGKKRSCRRTMDESVIHDKAVKMRKMTDEQLVHYVEDRVKKARSEGFNQGKEVKAETLQFTITDFAEEIGTIKGIGMVTMGKIRELTDKRLEGLKNVGQGR
;
A
#
# COMPACT_ATOMS: atom_id res chain seq x y z
N MET A 1 24.46 -55.28 -15.36
CA MET A 1 23.43 -54.25 -15.66
C MET A 1 23.62 -53.08 -14.71
N GLY A 2 24.18 -51.97 -15.18
CA GLY A 2 24.31 -50.76 -14.36
C GLY A 2 22.93 -50.24 -13.99
N LYS A 3 22.66 -50.03 -12.69
CA LYS A 3 21.41 -49.41 -12.23
C LYS A 3 21.27 -48.06 -12.93
N LYS A 4 20.26 -47.91 -13.80
CA LYS A 4 19.92 -46.62 -14.39
C LYS A 4 19.68 -45.64 -13.24
N ARG A 5 20.51 -44.59 -13.17
CA ARG A 5 20.30 -43.49 -12.23
C ARG A 5 18.90 -42.97 -12.51
N SER A 6 17.98 -43.12 -11.55
CA SER A 6 16.68 -42.48 -11.61
C SER A 6 16.96 -40.99 -11.80
N CYS A 7 16.62 -40.42 -12.96
CA CYS A 7 16.55 -38.97 -13.15
C CYS A 7 15.39 -38.46 -12.30
N ARG A 8 15.54 -38.55 -10.98
CA ARG A 8 14.61 -38.00 -10.01
C ARG A 8 14.91 -36.52 -9.96
N ARG A 9 14.05 -35.76 -10.64
CA ARG A 9 14.01 -34.31 -10.45
C ARG A 9 13.82 -34.02 -8.97
N THR A 10 14.52 -33.02 -8.46
CA THR A 10 14.25 -32.48 -7.12
C THR A 10 12.81 -31.93 -7.07
N MET A 11 12.28 -31.68 -5.86
CA MET A 11 10.92 -31.13 -5.73
C MET A 11 10.81 -29.78 -6.46
N ASP A 12 11.83 -28.93 -6.35
CA ASP A 12 11.87 -27.63 -7.03
C ASP A 12 11.94 -27.77 -8.56
N GLU A 13 12.76 -28.69 -9.06
CA GLU A 13 12.82 -29.00 -10.49
C GLU A 13 11.49 -29.52 -11.04
N SER A 14 10.75 -30.29 -10.23
CA SER A 14 9.43 -30.82 -10.60
C SER A 14 8.40 -29.69 -10.71
N VAL A 15 8.43 -28.72 -9.79
CA VAL A 15 7.56 -27.54 -9.83
C VAL A 15 7.84 -26.68 -11.06
N ILE A 16 9.11 -26.45 -11.39
CA ILE A 16 9.49 -25.69 -12.59
C ILE A 16 9.08 -26.45 -13.86
N HIS A 17 9.31 -27.76 -13.89
CA HIS A 17 8.92 -28.62 -15.00
C HIS A 17 7.41 -28.57 -15.25
N ASP A 18 6.60 -28.73 -14.21
CA ASP A 18 5.14 -28.74 -14.32
C ASP A 18 4.60 -27.39 -14.79
N LYS A 19 5.18 -26.28 -14.30
CA LYS A 19 4.86 -24.94 -14.80
C LYS A 19 5.21 -24.81 -16.28
N ALA A 20 6.39 -25.25 -16.70
CA ALA A 20 6.81 -25.20 -18.09
C ALA A 20 5.93 -26.07 -19.00
N VAL A 21 5.53 -27.26 -18.54
CA VAL A 21 4.60 -28.14 -19.28
C VAL A 21 3.24 -27.47 -19.43
N LYS A 22 2.72 -26.83 -18.38
CA LYS A 22 1.46 -26.08 -18.46
C LYS A 22 1.55 -24.92 -19.45
N MET A 23 2.64 -24.15 -19.42
CA MET A 23 2.86 -23.04 -20.37
C MET A 23 2.87 -23.50 -21.83
N ARG A 24 3.52 -24.62 -22.14
CA ARG A 24 3.56 -25.18 -23.50
C ARG A 24 2.22 -25.74 -23.99
N LYS A 25 1.29 -26.04 -23.08
CA LYS A 25 -0.03 -26.59 -23.38
C LYS A 25 -1.11 -25.53 -23.55
N MET A 26 -0.87 -24.30 -23.10
CA MET A 26 -1.80 -23.19 -23.28
C MET A 26 -1.75 -22.69 -24.72
N THR A 27 -2.89 -22.21 -25.21
CA THR A 27 -2.98 -21.52 -26.51
C THR A 27 -2.44 -20.11 -26.40
N ASP A 28 -2.09 -19.51 -27.53
CA ASP A 28 -1.56 -18.13 -27.59
C ASP A 28 -2.54 -17.13 -26.94
N GLU A 29 -3.84 -17.26 -27.18
CA GLU A 29 -4.87 -16.44 -26.53
C GLU A 29 -4.86 -16.58 -25.00
N GLN A 30 -4.78 -17.81 -24.49
CA GLN A 30 -4.72 -18.06 -23.05
C GLN A 30 -3.44 -17.49 -22.42
N LEU A 31 -2.32 -17.55 -23.14
CA LEU A 31 -1.06 -16.97 -22.71
C LEU A 31 -1.14 -15.44 -22.65
N VAL A 32 -1.74 -14.79 -23.65
CA VAL A 32 -1.94 -13.34 -23.67
C VAL A 32 -2.82 -12.90 -22.50
N HIS A 33 -3.98 -13.54 -22.30
CA HIS A 33 -4.86 -13.22 -21.18
C HIS A 33 -4.19 -13.41 -19.82
N TYR A 34 -3.46 -14.50 -19.63
CA TYR A 34 -2.73 -14.75 -18.39
C TYR A 34 -1.70 -13.65 -18.07
N VAL A 35 -1.03 -13.10 -19.08
CA VAL A 35 -0.09 -11.99 -18.91
C VAL A 35 -0.83 -10.68 -18.63
N GLU A 36 -1.87 -10.37 -19.40
CA GLU A 36 -2.66 -9.15 -19.20
C GLU A 36 -3.31 -9.07 -17.83
N ASP A 37 -3.88 -10.17 -17.34
CA ASP A 37 -4.51 -10.24 -16.03
C ASP A 37 -3.50 -10.03 -14.92
N ARG A 38 -2.27 -10.55 -15.06
CA ARG A 38 -1.18 -10.31 -14.10
C ARG A 38 -0.74 -8.85 -14.11
N VAL A 39 -0.65 -8.21 -15.26
CA VAL A 39 -0.30 -6.78 -15.39
C VAL A 39 -1.40 -5.90 -14.81
N LYS A 40 -2.68 -6.19 -15.13
CA LYS A 40 -3.84 -5.48 -14.58
C LYS A 40 -3.90 -5.63 -13.06
N LYS A 41 -3.71 -6.86 -12.55
CA LYS A 41 -3.68 -7.16 -11.12
C LYS A 41 -2.54 -6.41 -10.41
N ALA A 42 -1.32 -6.45 -10.93
CA ALA A 42 -0.20 -5.71 -10.36
C ALA A 42 -0.43 -4.19 -10.34
N ARG A 43 -1.06 -3.64 -11.39
CA ARG A 43 -1.44 -2.21 -11.43
C ARG A 43 -2.54 -1.88 -10.42
N SER A 44 -3.58 -2.69 -10.31
CA SER A 44 -4.65 -2.45 -9.34
C SER A 44 -4.19 -2.63 -7.90
N GLU A 45 -3.35 -3.64 -7.63
CA GLU A 45 -2.78 -3.89 -6.29
C GLU A 45 -1.80 -2.79 -5.90
N GLY A 46 -0.90 -2.37 -6.79
CA GLY A 46 0.01 -1.26 -6.53
C GLY A 46 -0.72 0.08 -6.32
N PHE A 47 -1.79 0.32 -7.08
CA PHE A 47 -2.62 1.53 -6.93
C PHE A 47 -3.38 1.54 -5.60
N ASN A 48 -3.98 0.40 -5.21
CA ASN A 48 -4.74 0.29 -3.98
C ASN A 48 -3.84 0.32 -2.73
N GLN A 49 -2.69 -0.36 -2.75
CA GLN A 49 -1.69 -0.27 -1.70
C GLN A 49 -1.18 1.17 -1.54
N GLY A 50 -0.97 1.90 -2.62
CA GLY A 50 -0.59 3.32 -2.56
C GLY A 50 -1.66 4.21 -1.92
N LYS A 51 -2.94 3.92 -2.16
CA LYS A 51 -4.07 4.64 -1.56
C LYS A 51 -4.24 4.32 -0.08
N GLU A 52 -4.11 3.05 0.31
CA GLU A 52 -4.20 2.59 1.70
C GLU A 52 -3.03 3.09 2.52
N VAL A 53 -1.78 3.01 2.03
CA VAL A 53 -0.61 3.59 2.70
C VAL A 53 -0.77 5.10 2.88
N LYS A 54 -1.30 5.82 1.88
CA LYS A 54 -1.58 7.25 2.00
C LYS A 54 -2.69 7.54 3.03
N ALA A 55 -3.72 6.68 3.13
CA ALA A 55 -4.79 6.84 4.10
C ALA A 55 -4.35 6.47 5.53
N GLU A 56 -3.51 5.46 5.71
CA GLU A 56 -2.97 5.03 7.01
C GLU A 56 -1.90 6.01 7.55
N THR A 57 -1.05 6.57 6.68
CA THR A 57 -0.04 7.54 7.09
C THR A 57 -0.59 8.96 7.33
N LEU A 58 -1.83 9.25 6.90
CA LEU A 58 -2.48 10.56 7.05
C LEU A 58 -3.62 10.57 8.09
N GLN A 59 -3.79 9.50 8.86
CA GLN A 59 -4.93 9.33 9.78
C GLN A 59 -4.79 10.07 11.13
N PHE A 60 -3.91 11.06 11.22
CA PHE A 60 -3.83 11.92 12.39
C PHE A 60 -4.43 13.27 12.05
N THR A 61 -5.61 13.56 12.58
CA THR A 61 -6.20 14.88 12.42
C THR A 61 -5.44 15.87 13.29
N ILE A 62 -5.44 17.14 12.89
CA ILE A 62 -4.82 18.21 13.68
C ILE A 62 -5.45 18.29 15.09
N THR A 63 -6.72 17.92 15.21
CA THR A 63 -7.44 17.81 16.48
C THR A 63 -6.89 16.70 17.37
N ASP A 64 -6.60 15.52 16.82
CA ASP A 64 -6.01 14.40 17.59
C ASP A 64 -4.65 14.78 18.18
N PHE A 65 -3.83 15.51 17.40
CA PHE A 65 -2.55 16.02 17.87
C PHE A 65 -2.68 17.09 18.96
N ALA A 66 -3.66 17.98 18.84
CA ALA A 66 -3.93 18.96 19.87
C ALA A 66 -4.36 18.28 21.19
N GLU A 67 -5.13 17.20 21.14
CA GLU A 67 -5.53 16.44 22.33
C GLU A 67 -4.35 15.71 22.97
N GLU A 68 -3.46 15.11 22.17
CA GLU A 68 -2.23 14.47 22.66
C GLU A 68 -1.32 15.47 23.39
N ILE A 69 -1.15 16.68 22.87
CA ILE A 69 -0.39 17.75 23.55
C ILE A 69 -1.00 18.07 24.91
N GLY A 70 -2.32 18.07 25.03
CA GLY A 70 -3.02 18.33 26.30
C GLY A 70 -2.71 17.31 27.41
N THR A 71 -2.23 16.12 27.06
CA THR A 71 -1.84 15.09 28.02
C THR A 71 -0.44 15.29 28.62
N ILE A 72 0.37 16.18 28.04
CA ILE A 72 1.74 16.45 28.49
C ILE A 72 1.71 17.18 29.83
N LYS A 73 2.40 16.62 30.82
CA LYS A 73 2.53 17.21 32.15
C LYS A 73 3.10 18.63 32.07
N GLY A 74 2.41 19.59 32.69
CA GLY A 74 2.79 21.00 32.70
C GLY A 74 2.11 21.85 31.63
N ILE A 75 1.34 21.23 30.72
CA ILE A 75 0.49 21.96 29.79
C ILE A 75 -0.89 22.16 30.44
N GLY A 76 -1.24 23.42 30.69
CA GLY A 76 -2.53 23.80 31.26
C GLY A 76 -3.54 24.27 30.21
N MET A 77 -4.80 24.47 30.65
CA MET A 77 -5.91 24.90 29.77
C MET A 77 -5.62 26.19 29.02
N VAL A 78 -4.90 27.15 29.63
CA VAL A 78 -4.57 28.44 29.01
C VAL A 78 -3.64 28.24 27.82
N THR A 79 -2.62 27.40 27.96
CA THR A 79 -1.67 27.09 26.88
C THR A 79 -2.38 26.32 25.78
N MET A 80 -3.25 25.37 26.12
CA MET A 80 -4.07 24.63 25.15
C MET A 80 -5.03 25.53 24.37
N GLY A 81 -5.65 26.51 25.01
CA GLY A 81 -6.51 27.50 24.35
C GLY A 81 -5.75 28.28 23.27
N LYS A 82 -4.53 28.76 23.58
CA LYS A 82 -3.67 29.45 22.60
C LYS A 82 -3.29 28.57 21.41
N ILE A 83 -3.02 27.29 21.67
CA ILE A 83 -2.67 26.32 20.61
C ILE A 83 -3.87 26.11 19.67
N ARG A 84 -5.08 25.98 20.23
CA ARG A 84 -6.32 25.87 19.44
C ARG A 84 -6.55 27.12 18.58
N GLU A 85 -6.50 28.31 19.17
CA GLU A 85 -6.65 29.57 18.43
C GLU A 85 -5.63 29.75 17.30
N LEU A 86 -4.36 29.39 17.54
CA LEU A 86 -3.32 29.46 16.51
C LEU A 86 -3.61 28.48 15.36
N THR A 87 -4.13 27.30 15.71
CA THR A 87 -4.50 26.26 14.76
C THR A 87 -5.67 26.69 13.89
N ASP A 88 -6.72 27.24 14.49
CA ASP A 88 -7.90 27.74 13.80
C ASP A 88 -7.53 28.88 12.83
N LYS A 89 -6.69 29.84 13.26
CA LYS A 89 -6.17 30.91 12.39
C LYS A 89 -5.42 30.38 11.17
N ARG A 90 -4.61 29.34 11.34
CA ARG A 90 -3.89 28.70 10.22
C ARG A 90 -4.85 27.96 9.29
N LEU A 91 -5.87 27.30 9.83
CA LEU A 91 -6.88 26.60 9.05
C LEU A 91 -7.73 27.57 8.22
N GLU A 92 -8.12 28.71 8.80
CA GLU A 92 -8.81 29.79 8.10
C GLU A 92 -7.95 30.39 6.98
N GLY A 93 -6.66 30.62 7.23
CA GLY A 93 -5.71 31.09 6.22
C GLY A 93 -5.64 30.16 5.00
N LEU A 94 -5.66 28.85 5.20
CA LEU A 94 -5.69 27.87 4.10
C LEU A 94 -7.00 27.88 3.30
N LYS A 95 -8.15 28.05 3.98
CA LYS A 95 -9.46 28.17 3.32
C LYS A 95 -9.53 29.40 2.42
N ASN A 96 -8.94 30.51 2.86
CA ASN A 96 -8.91 31.76 2.12
C ASN A 96 -7.98 31.71 0.89
N VAL A 97 -6.90 30.92 0.93
CA VAL A 97 -6.00 30.72 -0.22
C VAL A 97 -6.63 29.83 -1.31
N GLY A 98 -7.53 28.92 -0.93
CA GLY A 98 -8.22 28.02 -1.87
C GLY A 98 -9.37 28.65 -2.65
N GLN A 99 -9.92 29.79 -2.21
CA GLN A 99 -11.04 30.49 -2.86
C GLN A 99 -10.61 31.53 -3.91
N GLY A 100 -9.30 31.73 -4.11
CA GLY A 100 -8.74 32.70 -5.06
C GLY A 100 -8.30 32.14 -6.42
N ARG A 101 -8.80 30.97 -6.84
CA ARG A 101 -8.54 30.38 -8.17
C ARG A 101 -9.84 30.11 -8.91
#